data_AF-A0A7C2HQM1-F1
#
_entry.id   AF-A0A7C2HQM1-F1
#
_cell.length_a   1.000
_cell.length_b   1.000
_cell.length_c   1.000
_cell.angle_alpha   90.00
_cell.angle_beta   90.00
_cell.angle_gamma   90.00
#
_symmetry.space_group_name_H-M   'P 1'
#
loop_
_entity.id
_entity.type
_entity.pdbx_description
1 polymer ?
#
loop_
_entity_poly.entity_id
_entity_poly.type
_entity_poly.pdbx_seq_one_letter_code
_entity_poly.pdbx_strand_id
1 'polypeptide(L)'
;MVLPDQPVTLTPEQVAALNQKLSAMRHDINNHLSLMMAAVEMIRLRPEDAPRRLATLAEQPARISRALAEFSAEFEKALGITR
;
A
#
# COMPACT_ATOMS: atom_id res chain seq x y z
N MET A 1 12.48 10.54 13.76
CA MET A 1 12.82 10.67 12.33
C MET A 1 14.16 11.37 12.19
N VAL A 2 15.20 10.60 11.88
CA VAL A 2 16.56 11.07 11.59
C VAL A 2 16.76 10.98 10.08
N LEU A 3 17.20 12.08 9.48
CA LEU A 3 17.54 12.16 8.06
C LEU A 3 19.05 11.99 7.86
N PRO A 4 19.50 11.53 6.68
CA PRO A 4 20.91 11.49 6.34
C PRO A 4 21.52 12.88 6.35
N ASP A 5 22.74 12.99 6.90
CA ASP A 5 23.56 14.20 6.91
C ASP A 5 24.53 14.26 5.71
N GLN A 6 24.63 13.19 4.93
CA GLN A 6 25.44 13.07 3.72
C GLN A 6 24.61 12.61 2.51
N PRO A 7 25.06 12.87 1.28
CA PRO A 7 24.40 12.37 0.07
C PRO A 7 24.23 10.85 0.12
N VAL A 8 23.02 10.39 -0.17
CA VAL A 8 22.72 8.96 -0.31
C VAL A 8 22.87 8.57 -1.77
N THR A 9 23.88 7.76 -2.07
CA THR A 9 24.14 7.24 -3.42
C THR A 9 23.52 5.86 -3.57
N LEU A 10 22.58 5.73 -4.50
CA LEU A 10 21.99 4.45 -4.88
C LEU A 10 22.57 3.97 -6.22
N THR A 11 22.87 2.68 -6.33
CA THR A 11 23.23 2.08 -7.62
C THR A 11 22.01 1.99 -8.54
N PRO A 12 22.19 1.91 -9.87
CA PRO A 12 21.09 1.71 -10.80
C PRO A 12 20.20 0.50 -10.44
N GLU A 13 20.80 -0.58 -9.95
CA GLU A 13 20.08 -1.80 -9.54
C GLU A 13 19.23 -1.54 -8.28
N GLN A 14 19.74 -0.77 -7.32
CA GLN A 14 18.98 -0.37 -6.13
C GLN A 14 17.80 0.53 -6.50
N VAL A 15 17.99 1.47 -7.44
CA VAL A 15 16.91 2.31 -7.97
C VAL A 15 15.84 1.47 -8.67
N ALA A 16 16.26 0.52 -9.52
CA ALA A 16 15.35 -0.37 -10.21
C ALA A 16 14.53 -1.23 -9.23
N ALA A 17 15.19 -1.81 -8.22
CA ALA A 17 14.53 -2.59 -7.18
C ALA A 17 13.53 -1.75 -6.37
N LEU A 18 13.90 -0.52 -5.99
CA LEU A 18 13.01 0.38 -5.25
C LEU A 18 11.78 0.77 -6.09
N ASN A 19 11.97 1.05 -7.38
CA ASN A 19 10.86 1.35 -8.30
C ASN A 19 9.94 0.14 -8.52
N GLN A 20 10.49 -1.08 -8.56
CA GLN A 20 9.69 -2.30 -8.62
C GLN A 20 8.82 -2.47 -7.38
N LYS A 21 9.37 -2.23 -6.18
CA LYS A 21 8.60 -2.25 -4.93
C LYS A 21 7.50 -1.17 -4.90
N LEU A 22 7.80 0.03 -5.40
CA LEU A 22 6.82 1.10 -5.55
C LEU A 22 5.68 0.70 -6.50
N SER A 23 6.00 0.05 -7.62
CA SER A 23 5.02 -0.45 -8.58
C SER A 23 4.11 -1.51 -7.95
N ALA A 24 4.70 -2.47 -7.21
CA ALA A 24 3.96 -3.51 -6.50
C ALA A 24 2.99 -2.92 -5.46
N MET A 25 3.47 -2.00 -4.60
CA MET A 25 2.62 -1.32 -3.62
C MET A 25 1.45 -0.59 -4.30
N ARG A 26 1.70 0.16 -5.38
CA ARG A 26 0.64 0.86 -6.12
C ARG A 26 -0.40 -0.10 -6.69
N HIS A 27 0.05 -1.22 -7.25
CA HIS A 27 -0.83 -2.27 -7.74
C HIS A 27 -1.72 -2.83 -6.62
N ASP A 28 -1.13 -3.19 -5.48
CA ASP A 28 -1.85 -3.79 -4.37
C ASP A 28 -2.88 -2.83 -3.76
N ILE A 29 -2.51 -1.56 -3.59
CA ILE A 29 -3.44 -0.52 -3.14
C ILE A 29 -4.59 -0.37 -4.13
N ASN A 30 -4.32 -0.28 -5.43
CA ASN A 30 -5.35 -0.13 -6.46
C ASN A 30 -6.30 -1.34 -6.49
N ASN A 31 -5.78 -2.55 -6.29
CA ASN A 31 -6.59 -3.76 -6.20
C ASN A 31 -7.53 -3.70 -4.98
N HIS A 32 -7.03 -3.33 -3.80
CA HIS A 32 -7.86 -3.17 -2.60
C HIS A 32 -8.93 -2.09 -2.74
N LEU A 33 -8.60 -0.94 -3.35
CA LEU A 33 -9.57 0.12 -3.64
C LEU A 33 -10.66 -0.38 -4.59
N SER A 34 -10.30 -1.17 -5.60
CA SER A 34 -11.24 -1.76 -6.55
C SER A 34 -12.22 -2.71 -5.85
N LEU A 35 -11.73 -3.56 -4.94
CA LEU A 35 -12.56 -4.43 -4.11
C LEU A 35 -13.52 -3.65 -3.20
N MET A 36 -13.06 -2.53 -2.61
CA MET A 36 -13.92 -1.66 -1.80
C MET A 36 -15.05 -1.06 -2.65
N MET A 37 -14.72 -0.51 -3.82
CA MET A 37 -15.74 0.05 -4.73
C MET A 37 -16.76 -1.00 -5.17
N ALA A 38 -16.30 -2.20 -5.53
CA ALA A 38 -17.18 -3.31 -5.90
C ALA A 38 -18.09 -3.72 -4.74
N ALA A 39 -17.56 -3.80 -3.50
CA ALA A 39 -18.36 -4.12 -2.33
C ALA A 39 -19.44 -3.06 -2.07
N VAL A 40 -19.11 -1.76 -2.18
CA VAL A 40 -20.07 -0.67 -2.06
C VAL A 40 -21.17 -0.77 -3.11
N GLU A 41 -20.81 -1.01 -4.36
CA GLU A 41 -21.79 -1.10 -5.44
C GLU A 41 -22.73 -2.29 -5.26
N MET A 42 -22.19 -3.43 -4.82
CA MET A 42 -23.02 -4.61 -4.55
C MET A 42 -23.95 -4.42 -3.34
N ILE A 43 -23.56 -3.65 -2.32
CA ILE A 43 -24.45 -3.26 -1.22
C ILE A 43 -25.59 -2.36 -1.73
N ARG A 44 -25.31 -1.45 -2.66
CA ARG A 44 -26.34 -0.60 -3.28
C ARG A 44 -27.36 -1.42 -4.08
N LEU A 45 -26.88 -2.43 -4.81
CA LEU A 45 -27.74 -3.31 -5.62
C LEU A 45 -28.55 -4.30 -4.76
N ARG A 46 -27.97 -4.78 -3.66
CA ARG A 46 -28.53 -5.80 -2.77
C ARG A 46 -28.23 -5.47 -1.30
N PRO A 47 -29.01 -4.56 -0.68
CA PRO A 47 -28.78 -4.13 0.71
C PRO A 47 -28.85 -5.28 1.72
N GLU A 48 -29.60 -6.35 1.42
CA GLU A 48 -29.72 -7.56 2.24
C GLU A 48 -28.37 -8.30 2.44
N ASP A 49 -27.43 -8.16 1.50
CA ASP A 49 -26.10 -8.77 1.57
C ASP A 49 -25.09 -7.91 2.38
N ALA A 50 -25.52 -6.75 2.90
CA ALA A 50 -24.63 -5.77 3.53
C ALA A 50 -23.76 -6.33 4.67
N PRO A 51 -24.28 -7.13 5.63
CA PRO A 51 -23.46 -7.60 6.76
C PRO A 51 -22.22 -8.39 6.31
N ARG A 52 -22.38 -9.24 5.28
CA ARG A 52 -21.27 -10.04 4.73
C ARG A 52 -20.25 -9.17 3.99
N ARG A 53 -20.71 -8.14 3.27
CA ARG A 53 -19.86 -7.28 2.43
C ARG A 53 -19.12 -6.22 3.25
N LEU A 54 -19.74 -5.72 4.32
CA LEU A 54 -19.13 -4.76 5.24
C LEU A 54 -17.91 -5.35 5.95
N ALA A 55 -17.92 -6.64 6.27
CA ALA A 55 -16.74 -7.33 6.83
C ALA A 55 -15.55 -7.27 5.85
N THR A 56 -15.77 -7.65 4.58
CA THR A 56 -14.72 -7.58 3.54
C THR A 56 -14.21 -6.15 3.35
N LEU A 57 -15.10 -5.15 3.39
CA LEU A 57 -14.77 -3.74 3.22
C LEU A 57 -13.95 -3.21 4.40
N ALA A 58 -14.29 -3.59 5.63
CA ALA A 58 -13.59 -3.17 6.85
C ALA A 58 -12.14 -3.69 6.91
N GLU A 59 -11.83 -4.81 6.26
CA GLU A 59 -10.46 -5.34 6.20
C GLU A 59 -9.55 -4.61 5.22
N GLN A 60 -10.09 -4.02 4.13
CA GLN A 60 -9.26 -3.47 3.05
C GLN A 60 -8.35 -2.31 3.51
N PRO A 61 -8.80 -1.36 4.36
CA PRO A 61 -7.94 -0.29 4.87
C PRO A 61 -6.69 -0.81 5.58
N ALA A 62 -6.82 -1.86 6.41
CA ALA A 62 -5.68 -2.44 7.11
C ALA A 62 -4.67 -3.07 6.15
N ARG A 63 -5.13 -3.69 5.05
CA ARG A 63 -4.27 -4.25 4.01
C ARG A 63 -3.55 -3.15 3.23
N ILE A 64 -4.24 -2.07 2.90
CA ILE A 64 -3.64 -0.87 2.27
C ILE A 64 -2.56 -0.27 3.18
N SER A 65 -2.86 -0.08 4.47
CA SER A 65 -1.89 0.43 5.44
C SER A 65 -0.66 -0.47 5.56
N ARG A 66 -0.84 -1.79 5.49
CA ARG A 66 0.27 -2.75 5.50
C ARG A 66 1.15 -2.61 4.25
N ALA A 67 0.57 -2.62 3.06
CA ALA A 67 1.32 -2.47 1.81
C ALA A 67 2.12 -1.16 1.78
N LEU A 68 1.51 -0.07 2.27
CA LEU A 68 2.17 1.22 2.42
C LEU A 68 3.34 1.14 3.41
N ALA A 69 3.12 0.56 4.59
CA ALA A 69 4.15 0.44 5.61
C ALA A 69 5.35 -0.40 5.16
N GLU A 70 5.10 -1.50 4.44
CA GLU A 70 6.15 -2.37 3.88
C GLU A 70 7.03 -1.61 2.88
N PHE A 71 6.42 -0.88 1.95
CA PHE A 71 7.19 -0.04 1.02
C PHE A 71 7.91 1.10 1.73
N SER A 72 7.25 1.79 2.67
CA SER A 72 7.86 2.88 3.43
C SER A 72 9.10 2.41 4.19
N ALA A 73 9.08 1.24 4.81
CA ALA A 73 10.25 0.69 5.49
C ALA A 73 11.42 0.44 4.53
N GLU A 74 11.15 -0.10 3.34
CA GLU A 74 12.16 -0.34 2.31
C GLU A 74 12.71 0.96 1.71
N PHE A 75 11.85 1.95 1.51
CA PHE A 75 12.21 3.29 1.06
C PHE A 75 13.09 4.01 2.10
N GLU A 76 12.66 4.02 3.36
CA GLU A 76 13.40 4.63 4.46
C GLU A 76 14.77 3.96 4.61
N LYS A 77 14.82 2.63 4.58
CA LYS A 77 16.07 1.86 4.61
C LYS A 77 17.01 2.19 3.45
N ALA A 78 16.48 2.25 2.22
CA ALA A 78 17.27 2.59 1.04
C ALA A 78 17.87 4.00 1.15
N LEU A 79 17.15 4.92 1.79
CA LEU A 79 17.57 6.29 1.97
C LEU A 79 18.28 6.56 3.30
N GLY A 80 18.56 5.55 4.13
CA GLY A 80 19.18 5.75 5.45
C GLY A 80 18.33 6.59 6.42
N ILE A 81 17.01 6.67 6.20
CA ILE A 81 16.07 7.34 7.09
C ILE A 81 15.72 6.37 8.22
N THR A 82 15.81 6.83 9.46
CA THR A 82 15.41 6.02 10.64
C THR A 82 14.32 6.73 11.42
N ARG A 83 13.34 5.97 11.93
CA ARG A 83 12.15 6.51 12.57
C ARG A 83 12.35 6.74 14.06
#